data_AF-A0A422Q3D5-F1
#
_entry.id   AF-A0A422Q3D5-F1
#
_cell.length_a   1.000
_cell.length_b   1.000
_cell.length_c   1.000
_cell.angle_alpha   90.00
_cell.angle_beta   90.00
_cell.angle_gamma   90.00
#
_symmetry.space_group_name_H-M   'P 1'
#
loop_
_entity.id
_entity.type
_entity.pdbx_description
1 polymer ?
#
loop_
_entity_poly.entity_id
_entity_poly.type
_entity_poly.pdbx_seq_one_letter_code
_entity_poly.pdbx_strand_id
1 'polypeptide(L)'
;MATEDGMKFAVKLRLEDESDFDRLSQALSLRVNSDEVYKDYFFDFTSRRLSHNSGVLRLRVPVAGTETAATTLPSLTLKERNIVERGDQMYTVHQVPNLPEEVKEELLAGKPFMEVLRRCCHCLKKEQAAKMSSIIKGLEDSEKTPGAAGPIEIVDSLKSHRRVYGCALEPRSGNVAGANEYSERTGIHMLGGTIRLDETDFPFGKRYEIEVVDFNFPVGDVRKELESFLHLHNINYSESLESKCSTFMKYLEGFQSHSEDIAGVLLRISGDEGYEEAVRWLENKCSTIALNPQTVGLTQGSTYPSSQAGAVCSYLSGQRALPMSAHSGQDIFSQSLHQCSQLSSEREMNPNSSVDERQKCEDYEEYQENFYFDSSDRILDRRRCEMELRYSSQRQAFMLSLKQSQSVEDGSQNANTLRGTLSGDMARELLRSPTRFLKDRRRDNCVAEALWDEFNMRELFVLGFCQTMRRGFTRPVTVDSQLRCLREKRRRQPSDDDDVDPEPQRGRLQTDLPPLTIHLDNTLIGRKELLKKYVEDAAESPSCTIASSPALPKGKDEKRVYEVGVSKLPKEIQQAVKNWFLSKMHKLGVECELARRTKLEQCVASLPKQ
;
A
#
# COMPACT_ATOMS: atom_id res chain seq x y z
N MET A 1 13.08 15.49 -30.96
CA MET A 1 12.84 14.06 -31.27
C MET A 1 12.23 13.43 -30.04
N ALA A 2 10.89 13.38 -29.97
CA ALA A 2 10.18 12.65 -28.92
C ALA A 2 9.90 11.25 -29.47
N THR A 3 10.39 10.22 -28.80
CA THR A 3 9.95 8.85 -29.06
C THR A 3 8.46 8.76 -28.73
N GLU A 4 7.66 8.18 -29.63
CA GLU A 4 6.18 8.21 -29.58
C GLU A 4 5.56 7.57 -28.31
N ASP A 5 6.32 6.81 -27.52
CA ASP A 5 5.89 6.17 -26.25
C ASP A 5 6.55 6.78 -25.00
N GLY A 6 6.82 8.09 -25.00
CA GLY A 6 7.47 8.78 -23.89
C GLY A 6 6.65 8.81 -22.59
N MET A 7 7.33 8.63 -21.45
CA MET A 7 6.77 8.83 -20.12
C MET A 7 6.17 10.23 -20.00
N LYS A 8 4.95 10.32 -19.46
CA LYS A 8 4.22 11.56 -19.23
C LYS A 8 4.24 11.92 -17.75
N PHE A 9 4.21 13.22 -17.49
CA PHE A 9 4.13 13.79 -16.15
C PHE A 9 2.89 14.70 -16.05
N ALA A 10 2.31 14.73 -14.86
CA ALA A 10 1.23 15.65 -14.51
C ALA A 10 1.41 16.12 -13.06
N VAL A 11 0.98 17.32 -12.76
CA VAL A 11 0.74 17.75 -11.37
C VAL A 11 -0.73 17.48 -11.09
N LYS A 12 -1.07 16.90 -9.94
CA LYS A 12 -2.41 16.52 -9.52
C LYS A 12 -2.62 16.88 -8.06
N LEU A 13 -3.49 17.84 -7.79
CA LEU A 13 -3.86 18.28 -6.45
C LEU A 13 -5.36 18.06 -6.22
N ARG A 14 -5.72 17.81 -4.98
CA ARG A 14 -7.10 17.67 -4.54
C ARG A 14 -7.54 18.93 -3.82
N LEU A 15 -8.68 19.49 -4.22
CA LEU A 15 -9.29 20.62 -3.53
C LEU A 15 -10.07 20.12 -2.32
N GLU A 16 -10.12 20.92 -1.25
CA GLU A 16 -10.75 20.50 0.01
C GLU A 16 -12.26 20.32 -0.15
N ASP A 17 -12.93 21.27 -0.82
CA ASP A 17 -14.38 21.26 -1.00
C ASP A 17 -14.87 21.93 -2.31
N GLU A 18 -16.20 21.98 -2.45
CA GLU A 18 -16.90 22.60 -3.59
C GLU A 18 -16.67 24.12 -3.66
N SER A 19 -16.50 24.77 -2.52
CA SER A 19 -16.25 26.21 -2.45
C SER A 19 -14.87 26.57 -3.00
N ASP A 20 -13.86 25.75 -2.71
CA ASP A 20 -12.52 25.84 -3.31
C ASP A 20 -12.56 25.59 -4.82
N PHE A 21 -13.34 24.60 -5.28
CA PHE A 21 -13.56 24.34 -6.70
C PHE A 21 -14.19 25.53 -7.43
N ASP A 22 -15.24 26.12 -6.86
CA ASP A 22 -15.93 27.28 -7.45
C ASP A 22 -15.03 28.51 -7.51
N ARG A 23 -14.28 28.80 -6.43
CA ARG A 23 -13.28 29.89 -6.41
C ARG A 23 -12.24 29.71 -7.51
N LEU A 24 -11.70 28.50 -7.64
CA LEU A 24 -10.69 28.19 -8.66
C LEU A 24 -11.27 28.32 -10.07
N SER A 25 -12.47 27.79 -10.29
CA SER A 25 -13.13 27.90 -11.58
C SER A 25 -13.44 29.34 -11.96
N GLN A 26 -13.83 30.18 -10.99
CA GLN A 26 -14.05 31.60 -11.21
C GLN A 26 -12.74 32.31 -11.58
N ALA A 27 -11.65 32.01 -10.86
CA ALA A 27 -10.33 32.58 -11.13
C ALA A 27 -9.80 32.21 -12.54
N LEU A 28 -10.16 31.03 -13.05
CA LEU A 28 -9.75 30.54 -14.38
C LEU A 28 -10.76 30.85 -15.50
N SER A 29 -11.91 31.43 -15.19
CA SER A 29 -13.06 31.55 -16.11
C SER A 29 -12.78 32.20 -17.47
N LEU A 30 -11.84 33.15 -17.53
CA LEU A 30 -11.45 33.82 -18.78
C LEU A 30 -10.62 32.93 -19.73
N ARG A 31 -10.23 31.73 -19.30
CA ARG A 31 -9.31 30.83 -20.02
C ARG A 31 -9.93 29.47 -20.35
N VAL A 32 -11.26 29.33 -20.28
CA VAL A 32 -11.95 28.07 -20.56
C VAL A 32 -11.80 27.70 -22.03
N ASN A 33 -11.21 26.53 -22.29
CA ASN A 33 -11.10 25.94 -23.62
C ASN A 33 -12.24 24.95 -23.91
N SER A 34 -12.58 24.10 -22.94
CA SER A 34 -13.69 23.16 -23.06
C SER A 34 -14.34 22.88 -21.71
N ASP A 35 -15.60 22.47 -21.76
CA ASP A 35 -16.37 22.02 -20.60
C ASP A 35 -17.09 20.71 -20.96
N GLU A 36 -16.69 19.61 -20.31
CA GLU A 36 -16.98 18.25 -20.73
C GLU A 36 -17.59 17.43 -19.59
N VAL A 37 -18.70 16.75 -19.85
CA VAL A 37 -19.26 15.74 -18.93
C VAL A 37 -19.08 14.37 -19.57
N TYR A 38 -18.47 13.45 -18.84
CA TYR A 38 -18.21 12.10 -19.33
C TYR A 38 -18.44 11.04 -18.25
N LYS A 39 -18.63 9.82 -18.72
CA LYS A 39 -18.65 8.61 -17.91
C LYS A 39 -17.44 7.75 -18.28
N ASP A 40 -16.56 7.54 -17.31
CA ASP A 40 -15.38 6.70 -17.41
C ASP A 40 -15.76 5.28 -16.97
N TYR A 41 -15.71 4.31 -17.87
CA TYR A 41 -15.88 2.88 -17.58
C TYR A 41 -14.50 2.24 -17.43
N PHE A 42 -14.27 1.53 -16.32
CA PHE A 42 -12.99 0.90 -16.02
C PHE A 42 -13.06 -0.60 -16.30
N PHE A 43 -11.96 -1.13 -16.81
CA PHE A 43 -11.81 -2.55 -17.13
C PHE A 43 -10.58 -3.08 -16.44
N ASP A 44 -10.66 -4.32 -15.96
CA ASP A 44 -9.53 -5.04 -15.40
C ASP A 44 -9.75 -6.54 -15.63
N PHE A 45 -8.69 -7.32 -15.48
CA PHE A 45 -8.80 -8.77 -15.35
C PHE A 45 -9.61 -9.08 -14.08
N THR A 46 -10.33 -10.20 -14.05
CA THR A 46 -11.04 -10.68 -12.85
C THR A 46 -10.10 -10.76 -11.63
N SER A 47 -8.79 -10.98 -11.85
CA SER A 47 -7.75 -11.00 -10.81
C SER A 47 -7.23 -9.62 -10.39
N ARG A 48 -7.83 -8.51 -10.86
CA ARG A 48 -7.43 -7.12 -10.60
C ARG A 48 -5.98 -6.84 -10.97
N ARG A 49 -5.51 -7.48 -12.04
CA ARG A 49 -4.08 -7.49 -12.38
C ARG A 49 -3.57 -6.14 -12.86
N LEU A 50 -4.35 -5.40 -13.66
CA LEU A 50 -3.92 -4.08 -14.11
C LEU A 50 -3.77 -3.15 -12.91
N SER A 51 -4.80 -3.06 -12.05
CA SER A 51 -4.76 -2.22 -10.86
C SER A 51 -3.60 -2.58 -9.91
N HIS A 52 -3.35 -3.87 -9.65
CA HIS A 52 -2.18 -4.31 -8.88
C HIS A 52 -0.83 -3.88 -9.49
N ASN A 53 -0.76 -3.73 -10.81
CA ASN A 53 0.43 -3.29 -11.54
C ASN A 53 0.43 -1.78 -11.86
N SER A 54 -0.37 -0.98 -11.16
CA SER A 54 -0.55 0.45 -11.45
C SER A 54 -0.98 0.74 -12.90
N GLY A 55 -1.71 -0.18 -13.51
CA GLY A 55 -2.33 -0.06 -14.82
C GLY A 55 -3.79 0.41 -14.72
N VAL A 56 -4.25 1.17 -15.71
CA VAL A 56 -5.64 1.61 -15.81
C VAL A 56 -6.11 1.48 -17.25
N LEU A 57 -7.07 0.58 -17.49
CA LEU A 57 -7.78 0.48 -18.77
C LEU A 57 -9.15 1.15 -18.64
N ARG A 58 -9.42 2.12 -19.50
CA ARG A 58 -10.58 3.00 -19.37
C ARG A 58 -11.21 3.35 -20.71
N LEU A 59 -12.52 3.17 -20.82
CA LEU A 59 -13.34 3.71 -21.90
C LEU A 59 -14.04 4.98 -21.39
N ARG A 60 -13.69 6.13 -21.96
CA ARG A 60 -14.36 7.41 -21.68
C ARG A 60 -15.48 7.62 -22.68
N VAL A 61 -16.71 7.79 -22.19
CA VAL A 61 -17.91 8.04 -22.99
C VAL A 61 -18.49 9.41 -22.63
N PRO A 62 -18.51 10.37 -23.55
CA PRO A 62 -19.15 11.67 -23.33
C PRO A 62 -20.65 11.54 -23.07
N VAL A 63 -21.18 12.36 -22.16
CA VAL A 63 -22.62 12.39 -21.83
C VAL A 63 -23.31 13.37 -22.76
N ALA A 64 -24.26 12.90 -23.58
CA ALA A 64 -25.03 13.74 -24.49
C ALA A 64 -25.87 14.75 -23.69
N GLY A 65 -25.71 16.06 -23.95
CA GLY A 65 -26.62 17.08 -23.39
C GLY A 65 -26.04 18.45 -23.04
N THR A 66 -24.74 18.70 -23.17
CA THR A 66 -24.19 20.07 -22.99
C THR A 66 -24.04 20.76 -24.34
N GLU A 67 -24.75 21.88 -24.54
CA GLU A 67 -24.84 22.61 -25.83
C GLU A 67 -23.48 23.13 -26.36
N THR A 68 -22.45 23.16 -25.51
CA THR A 68 -21.08 23.60 -25.83
C THR A 68 -20.11 22.46 -26.13
N ALA A 69 -20.54 21.20 -26.04
CA ALA A 69 -19.69 20.06 -26.36
C ALA A 69 -19.47 19.98 -27.87
N ALA A 70 -18.35 20.52 -28.35
CA ALA A 70 -17.71 19.99 -29.55
C ALA A 70 -17.75 18.46 -29.46
N THR A 71 -18.18 17.78 -30.53
CA THR A 71 -18.48 16.33 -30.60
C THR A 71 -17.32 15.48 -30.11
N THR A 72 -17.16 15.38 -28.80
CA THR A 72 -16.20 14.51 -28.17
C THR A 72 -16.75 13.12 -28.39
N LEU A 73 -15.95 12.31 -29.08
CA LEU A 73 -16.27 10.91 -29.33
C LEU A 73 -15.68 10.05 -28.21
N PRO A 74 -16.17 8.82 -28.03
CA PRO A 74 -15.61 7.91 -27.04
C PRO A 74 -14.11 7.70 -27.25
N SER A 75 -13.37 7.42 -26.17
CA SER A 75 -11.95 7.09 -26.28
C SER A 75 -11.55 5.95 -25.36
N LEU A 76 -10.72 5.05 -25.85
CA LEU A 76 -10.14 3.95 -25.07
C LEU A 76 -8.72 4.34 -24.66
N THR A 77 -8.39 4.24 -23.38
CA THR A 77 -7.08 4.59 -22.84
C THR A 77 -6.55 3.45 -21.99
N LEU A 78 -5.32 3.01 -22.25
CA LEU A 78 -4.52 2.22 -21.32
C LEU A 78 -3.43 3.14 -20.76
N LYS A 79 -3.44 3.36 -19.45
CA LYS A 79 -2.31 3.93 -18.73
C LYS A 79 -1.53 2.82 -18.06
N GLU A 80 -0.21 2.85 -18.22
CA GLU A 80 0.70 1.90 -17.59
C GLU A 80 1.61 2.65 -16.62
N ARG A 81 2.04 1.98 -15.54
CA ARG A 81 2.90 2.57 -14.49
C ARG A 81 2.33 3.90 -13.99
N ASN A 82 1.00 3.97 -13.84
CA ASN A 82 0.26 5.15 -13.42
C ASN A 82 0.39 5.37 -11.91
N ILE A 83 1.48 6.00 -11.54
CA ILE A 83 1.86 6.27 -10.16
C ILE A 83 1.54 7.74 -9.86
N VAL A 84 0.91 7.99 -8.73
CA VAL A 84 0.71 9.34 -8.19
C VAL A 84 1.37 9.35 -6.83
N GLU A 85 2.33 10.24 -6.64
CA GLU A 85 3.06 10.38 -5.39
C GLU A 85 3.23 11.86 -5.11
N ARG A 86 2.67 12.33 -3.98
CA ARG A 86 2.85 13.72 -3.50
C ARG A 86 2.46 14.77 -4.54
N GLY A 87 1.31 14.53 -5.16
CA GLY A 87 0.76 15.38 -6.21
C GLY A 87 1.51 15.35 -7.54
N ASP A 88 2.61 14.62 -7.65
CA ASP A 88 3.28 14.38 -8.92
C ASP A 88 2.78 13.04 -9.49
N GLN A 89 2.31 13.05 -10.73
CA GLN A 89 1.80 11.87 -11.42
C GLN A 89 2.70 11.52 -12.61
N MET A 90 3.05 10.24 -12.71
CA MET A 90 3.90 9.68 -13.76
C MET A 90 3.18 8.51 -14.43
N TYR A 91 3.17 8.43 -15.76
CA TYR A 91 2.53 7.33 -16.49
C TYR A 91 2.97 7.23 -17.94
N THR A 92 2.87 6.02 -18.51
CA THR A 92 2.83 5.82 -19.97
C THR A 92 1.36 5.78 -20.40
N VAL A 93 1.03 6.32 -21.57
CA VAL A 93 -0.35 6.36 -22.06
C VAL A 93 -0.46 5.90 -23.51
N HIS A 94 -1.35 4.94 -23.73
CA HIS A 94 -1.81 4.52 -25.04
C HIS A 94 -3.28 4.90 -25.16
N GLN A 95 -3.61 5.83 -26.05
CA GLN A 95 -4.99 6.32 -26.20
C GLN A 95 -5.47 6.18 -27.64
N VAL A 96 -6.61 5.54 -27.83
CA VAL A 96 -7.34 5.52 -29.10
C VAL A 96 -8.49 6.54 -29.00
N PRO A 97 -8.30 7.77 -29.52
CA PRO A 97 -9.38 8.76 -29.57
C PRO A 97 -10.39 8.39 -30.65
N ASN A 98 -11.60 8.94 -30.54
CA ASN A 98 -12.65 8.80 -31.55
C ASN A 98 -12.97 7.33 -31.89
N LEU A 99 -13.18 6.53 -30.84
CA LEU A 99 -13.54 5.13 -30.95
C LEU A 99 -14.92 5.02 -31.62
N PRO A 100 -15.10 4.12 -32.62
CA PRO A 100 -16.40 3.95 -33.28
C PRO A 100 -17.48 3.51 -32.29
N GLU A 101 -18.70 3.96 -32.54
CA GLU A 101 -19.84 3.76 -31.64
C GLU A 101 -20.16 2.27 -31.46
N GLU A 102 -20.04 1.49 -32.53
CA GLU A 102 -20.26 0.04 -32.51
C GLU A 102 -19.28 -0.66 -31.56
N VAL A 103 -18.02 -0.23 -31.55
CA VAL A 103 -17.00 -0.78 -30.65
C VAL A 103 -17.34 -0.45 -29.20
N LYS A 104 -17.73 0.80 -28.92
CA LYS A 104 -18.15 1.23 -27.59
C LYS A 104 -19.33 0.38 -27.09
N GLU A 105 -20.38 0.21 -27.89
CA GLU A 105 -21.54 -0.61 -27.52
C GLU A 105 -21.17 -2.07 -27.27
N GLU A 106 -20.30 -2.66 -28.08
CA GLU A 106 -19.85 -4.03 -27.89
C GLU A 106 -19.02 -4.24 -26.63
N LEU A 107 -18.14 -3.29 -26.29
CA LEU A 107 -17.38 -3.30 -25.03
C LEU A 107 -18.31 -3.18 -23.82
N LEU A 108 -19.32 -2.31 -23.89
CA LEU A 108 -20.29 -2.11 -22.81
C LEU A 108 -21.29 -3.26 -22.67
N ALA A 109 -21.56 -3.99 -23.75
CA ALA A 109 -22.41 -5.18 -23.75
C ALA A 109 -21.76 -6.42 -23.11
N GLY A 110 -20.51 -6.32 -22.62
CA GLY A 110 -19.81 -7.41 -21.95
C GLY A 110 -19.34 -8.52 -22.90
N LYS A 111 -19.18 -8.24 -24.20
CA LYS A 111 -18.57 -9.19 -25.13
C LYS A 111 -17.09 -9.44 -24.76
N PRO A 112 -16.49 -10.58 -25.18
CA PRO A 112 -15.09 -10.87 -24.89
C PRO A 112 -14.17 -9.72 -25.32
N PHE A 113 -13.63 -9.00 -24.35
CA PHE A 113 -12.99 -7.69 -24.54
C PHE A 113 -11.87 -7.74 -25.59
N MET A 114 -10.97 -8.73 -25.47
CA MET A 114 -9.83 -8.88 -26.38
C MET A 114 -10.24 -9.25 -27.81
N GLU A 115 -11.33 -10.00 -28.00
CA GLU A 115 -11.83 -10.34 -29.33
C GLU A 115 -12.39 -9.10 -30.04
N VAL A 116 -13.12 -8.26 -29.31
CA VAL A 116 -13.64 -6.98 -29.82
C VAL A 116 -12.48 -6.09 -30.27
N LEU A 117 -11.44 -5.90 -29.42
CA LEU A 117 -10.30 -5.05 -29.77
C LEU A 117 -9.56 -5.54 -31.01
N ARG A 118 -9.24 -6.84 -31.09
CA ARG A 118 -8.51 -7.43 -32.24
C ARG A 118 -9.30 -7.28 -33.53
N ARG A 119 -10.60 -7.60 -33.52
CA ARG A 119 -11.47 -7.45 -34.70
C ARG A 119 -11.55 -6.00 -35.16
N CYS A 120 -11.76 -5.07 -34.22
CA CYS A 120 -11.93 -3.66 -34.53
C CYS A 120 -10.62 -3.00 -34.98
N CYS A 121 -9.46 -3.48 -34.54
CA CYS A 121 -8.16 -2.97 -34.95
C CYS A 121 -7.98 -2.92 -36.47
N HIS A 122 -8.54 -3.87 -37.21
CA HIS A 122 -8.46 -3.92 -38.68
C HIS A 122 -9.38 -2.91 -39.38
N CYS A 123 -10.41 -2.40 -38.69
CA CYS A 123 -11.38 -1.46 -39.24
C CYS A 123 -11.01 0.01 -38.96
N LEU A 124 -10.02 0.25 -38.09
CA LEU A 124 -9.59 1.59 -37.71
C LEU A 124 -8.65 2.22 -38.74
N LYS A 125 -8.56 3.57 -38.72
CA LYS A 125 -7.54 4.28 -39.48
C LYS A 125 -6.16 3.82 -39.02
N LYS A 126 -5.17 3.82 -39.93
CA LYS A 126 -3.80 3.30 -39.68
C LYS A 126 -3.19 3.79 -38.35
N GLU A 127 -3.32 5.07 -38.02
CA GLU A 127 -2.80 5.64 -36.76
C GLU A 127 -3.55 5.13 -35.52
N GLN A 128 -4.88 5.09 -35.56
CA GLN A 128 -5.72 4.54 -34.48
C GLN A 128 -5.47 3.03 -34.30
N ALA A 129 -5.29 2.30 -35.40
CA ALA A 129 -4.97 0.88 -35.39
C ALA A 129 -3.61 0.61 -34.73
N ALA A 130 -2.60 1.45 -34.96
CA ALA A 130 -1.31 1.35 -34.29
C ALA A 130 -1.45 1.53 -32.76
N LYS A 131 -2.17 2.57 -32.33
CA LYS A 131 -2.44 2.82 -30.90
C LYS A 131 -3.27 1.71 -30.25
N MET A 132 -4.25 1.17 -30.97
CA MET A 132 -5.04 0.01 -30.54
C MET A 132 -4.15 -1.23 -30.40
N SER A 133 -3.23 -1.45 -31.33
CA SER A 133 -2.27 -2.55 -31.28
C SER A 133 -1.35 -2.44 -30.06
N SER A 134 -0.91 -1.23 -29.69
CA SER A 134 -0.14 -1.02 -28.46
C SER A 134 -0.94 -1.37 -27.21
N ILE A 135 -2.22 -0.97 -27.14
CA ILE A 135 -3.12 -1.38 -26.04
C ILE A 135 -3.25 -2.90 -25.98
N ILE A 136 -3.54 -3.56 -27.10
CA ILE A 136 -3.67 -5.03 -27.17
C ILE A 136 -2.39 -5.70 -26.67
N LYS A 137 -1.23 -5.23 -27.12
CA LYS A 137 0.07 -5.76 -26.70
C LYS A 137 0.30 -5.60 -25.19
N GLY A 138 0.05 -4.42 -24.62
CA GLY A 138 0.21 -4.18 -23.17
C GLY A 138 -0.71 -5.07 -22.31
N LEU A 139 -1.92 -5.35 -22.80
CA LEU A 139 -2.85 -6.28 -22.16
C LEU A 139 -2.37 -7.74 -22.26
N GLU A 140 -1.89 -8.17 -23.43
CA GLU A 140 -1.34 -9.53 -23.62
C GLU A 140 -0.08 -9.77 -22.78
N ASP A 141 0.79 -8.76 -22.67
CA ASP A 141 1.99 -8.86 -21.85
C ASP A 141 1.64 -8.92 -20.35
N SER A 142 0.60 -8.20 -19.93
CA SER A 142 0.02 -8.33 -18.60
C SER A 142 -0.58 -9.73 -18.36
N GLU A 143 -1.25 -10.31 -19.36
CA GLU A 143 -1.84 -11.65 -19.29
C GLU A 143 -0.79 -12.76 -19.11
N LYS A 144 0.33 -12.67 -19.83
CA LYS A 144 1.43 -13.68 -19.82
C LYS A 144 2.18 -13.80 -18.49
N THR A 145 2.13 -12.79 -17.64
CA THR A 145 2.86 -12.83 -16.36
C THR A 145 2.30 -13.99 -15.51
N PRO A 146 3.10 -14.72 -14.71
CA PRO A 146 2.61 -15.88 -13.95
C PRO A 146 1.45 -15.55 -13.01
N GLY A 147 0.42 -16.40 -13.00
CA GLY A 147 -0.86 -16.17 -12.29
C GLY A 147 -2.03 -16.17 -13.28
N ALA A 148 -3.14 -16.81 -12.91
CA ALA A 148 -4.31 -16.93 -13.79
C ALA A 148 -4.93 -15.54 -14.02
N ALA A 149 -4.56 -14.88 -15.12
CA ALA A 149 -5.32 -13.77 -15.64
C ALA A 149 -6.68 -14.34 -16.09
N GLY A 150 -7.74 -13.99 -15.37
CA GLY A 150 -9.11 -14.23 -15.84
C GLY A 150 -9.42 -13.39 -17.08
N PRO A 151 -10.63 -13.46 -17.64
CA PRO A 151 -11.04 -12.53 -18.69
C PRO A 151 -11.01 -11.07 -18.20
N ILE A 152 -10.84 -10.13 -19.13
CA ILE A 152 -11.03 -8.70 -18.85
C ILE A 152 -12.53 -8.42 -18.80
N GLU A 153 -12.98 -7.80 -17.73
CA GLU A 153 -14.38 -7.43 -17.48
C GLU A 153 -14.51 -5.95 -17.16
N ILE A 154 -15.73 -5.42 -17.31
CA ILE A 154 -16.06 -4.10 -16.78
C ILE A 154 -16.04 -4.22 -15.26
N VAL A 155 -15.24 -3.39 -14.60
CA VAL A 155 -15.21 -3.33 -13.14
C VAL A 155 -16.38 -2.52 -12.65
N ASP A 156 -16.44 -1.25 -13.04
CA ASP A 156 -17.53 -0.31 -12.76
C ASP A 156 -17.27 1.00 -13.55
N SER A 157 -18.00 2.08 -13.24
CA SER A 157 -17.94 3.35 -13.93
C SER A 157 -18.09 4.56 -13.00
N LEU A 158 -17.46 5.68 -13.39
CA LEU A 158 -17.56 6.97 -12.70
C LEU A 158 -18.00 8.07 -13.64
N LYS A 159 -18.80 9.00 -13.14
CA LYS A 159 -19.11 10.24 -13.85
C LYS A 159 -18.15 11.34 -13.42
N SER A 160 -17.68 12.14 -14.37
CA SER A 160 -16.95 13.37 -14.04
C SER A 160 -17.35 14.51 -14.97
N HIS A 161 -17.24 15.71 -14.42
CA HIS A 161 -17.36 16.98 -15.11
C HIS A 161 -15.99 17.64 -15.11
N ARG A 162 -15.47 17.94 -16.29
CA ARG A 162 -14.12 18.49 -16.50
C ARG A 162 -14.19 19.82 -17.23
N ARG A 163 -13.62 20.85 -16.61
CA ARG A 163 -13.30 22.12 -17.25
C ARG A 163 -11.84 22.13 -17.65
N VAL A 164 -11.54 22.43 -18.91
CA VAL A 164 -10.18 22.48 -19.44
C VAL A 164 -9.82 23.93 -19.72
N TYR A 165 -8.65 24.35 -19.25
CA TYR A 165 -8.15 25.72 -19.41
C TYR A 165 -6.77 25.72 -20.06
N GLY A 166 -6.56 26.66 -20.98
CA GLY A 166 -5.26 26.87 -21.60
C GLY A 166 -4.37 27.77 -20.76
N CYS A 167 -3.11 27.38 -20.56
CA CYS A 167 -2.08 28.28 -20.05
C CYS A 167 -1.44 29.06 -21.22
N ALA A 168 -2.14 30.09 -21.71
CA ALA A 168 -1.61 30.96 -22.75
C ALA A 168 -0.79 32.13 -22.15
N LEU A 169 0.30 32.50 -22.84
CA LEU A 169 0.89 33.83 -22.71
C LEU A 169 -0.15 34.82 -23.24
N GLU A 170 -0.66 35.72 -22.40
CA GLU A 170 -1.19 36.95 -22.97
C GLU A 170 0.02 37.74 -23.51
N PRO A 171 0.12 38.00 -24.82
CA PRO A 171 1.14 38.89 -25.32
C PRO A 171 0.86 40.27 -24.72
N ARG A 172 1.70 40.71 -23.78
CA ARG A 172 1.67 42.06 -23.21
C ARG A 172 1.93 43.08 -24.33
N SER A 173 0.89 43.47 -25.05
CA SER A 173 0.90 44.61 -25.96
C SER A 173 0.33 45.83 -25.23
N GLY A 174 1.07 46.37 -24.26
CA GLY A 174 0.64 47.59 -23.60
C GLY A 174 1.59 48.10 -22.54
N ASN A 175 2.26 49.22 -22.84
CA ASN A 175 3.04 50.05 -21.94
C ASN A 175 2.17 50.64 -20.81
N VAL A 176 1.68 49.82 -19.88
CA VAL A 176 1.05 50.32 -18.64
C VAL A 176 2.12 50.32 -17.55
N ALA A 177 2.91 51.39 -17.55
CA ALA A 177 3.83 51.70 -16.46
C ALA A 177 3.00 52.01 -15.20
N GLY A 178 2.86 51.04 -14.29
CA GLY A 178 2.37 51.34 -12.93
C GLY A 178 1.60 50.28 -12.16
N ALA A 179 1.36 49.07 -12.68
CA ALA A 179 0.59 48.06 -11.94
C ALA A 179 1.38 46.76 -11.67
N ASN A 180 1.76 46.59 -10.40
CA ASN A 180 2.18 45.35 -9.71
C ASN A 180 3.39 44.56 -10.26
N GLU A 181 4.54 44.77 -9.61
CA GLU A 181 5.75 43.91 -9.68
C GLU A 181 5.47 42.42 -9.38
N TYR A 182 4.34 42.10 -8.73
CA TYR A 182 3.97 40.71 -8.44
C TYR A 182 3.52 39.91 -9.68
N SER A 183 3.13 40.57 -10.77
CA SER A 183 2.62 39.90 -11.97
C SER A 183 3.73 39.49 -12.96
N GLU A 184 4.98 39.89 -12.72
CA GLU A 184 6.07 39.73 -13.69
C GLU A 184 6.91 38.46 -13.51
N ARG A 185 6.74 37.69 -12.43
CA ARG A 185 7.57 36.50 -12.14
C ARG A 185 6.84 35.16 -12.03
N THR A 186 5.51 35.13 -12.05
CA THR A 186 4.73 33.99 -11.52
C THR A 186 3.98 33.14 -12.56
N GLY A 187 4.40 33.10 -13.83
CA GLY A 187 3.60 32.41 -14.88
C GLY A 187 4.39 31.69 -15.98
N ILE A 188 5.68 31.41 -15.80
CA ILE A 188 6.53 30.93 -16.89
C ILE A 188 6.48 29.41 -17.01
N HIS A 189 6.39 28.67 -15.90
CA HIS A 189 6.53 27.22 -15.91
C HIS A 189 5.23 26.50 -16.27
N MET A 190 4.07 27.08 -15.98
CA MET A 190 2.80 26.51 -16.45
C MET A 190 2.55 26.78 -17.94
N LEU A 191 3.39 27.58 -18.60
CA LEU A 191 3.21 28.01 -19.97
C LEU A 191 3.21 26.83 -20.96
N GLY A 192 2.20 26.80 -21.83
CA GLY A 192 1.99 25.73 -22.80
C GLY A 192 1.37 24.47 -22.20
N GLY A 193 1.22 24.40 -20.88
CA GLY A 193 0.46 23.36 -20.21
C GLY A 193 -1.06 23.53 -20.35
N THR A 194 -1.78 22.49 -19.99
CA THR A 194 -3.25 22.47 -19.91
C THR A 194 -3.68 22.19 -18.48
N ILE A 195 -4.51 23.07 -17.91
CA ILE A 195 -5.13 22.86 -16.61
C ILE A 195 -6.45 22.12 -16.83
N ARG A 196 -6.70 21.08 -16.05
CA ARG A 196 -7.97 20.35 -16.01
C ARG A 196 -8.51 20.42 -14.60
N LEU A 197 -9.72 20.93 -14.46
CA LEU A 197 -10.43 21.00 -13.19
C LEU A 197 -11.57 19.99 -13.24
N ASP A 198 -11.50 18.98 -12.38
CA ASP A 198 -12.41 17.84 -12.35
C ASP A 198 -13.32 17.88 -11.12
N GLU A 199 -14.61 17.77 -11.33
CA GLU A 199 -15.60 17.33 -10.34
C GLU A 199 -15.96 15.87 -10.65
N THR A 200 -15.79 14.97 -9.70
CA THR A 200 -16.03 13.53 -9.87
C THR A 200 -17.07 13.02 -8.89
N ASP A 201 -18.11 12.37 -9.42
CA ASP A 201 -19.14 11.72 -8.62
C ASP A 201 -18.66 10.32 -8.22
N PHE A 202 -18.08 10.19 -7.03
CA PHE A 202 -17.84 8.88 -6.44
C PHE A 202 -19.09 8.39 -5.69
N PRO A 203 -19.26 7.07 -5.51
CA PRO A 203 -20.36 6.52 -4.71
C PRO A 203 -20.40 7.06 -3.27
N PHE A 204 -19.26 7.52 -2.77
CA PHE A 204 -19.05 8.02 -1.41
C PHE A 204 -18.96 9.56 -1.32
N GLY A 205 -19.44 10.25 -2.35
CA GLY A 205 -19.52 11.71 -2.42
C GLY A 205 -18.66 12.31 -3.53
N LYS A 206 -18.90 13.59 -3.81
CA LYS A 206 -18.13 14.33 -4.82
C LYS A 206 -16.70 14.59 -4.37
N ARG A 207 -15.78 14.57 -5.33
CA ARG A 207 -14.38 14.98 -5.15
C ARG A 207 -13.96 15.96 -6.24
N TYR A 208 -13.08 16.87 -5.86
CA TYR A 208 -12.64 17.97 -6.70
C TYR A 208 -11.12 17.89 -6.86
N GLU A 209 -10.64 17.87 -8.10
CA GLU A 209 -9.22 17.71 -8.42
C GLU A 209 -8.80 18.75 -9.46
N ILE A 210 -7.57 19.25 -9.35
CA ILE A 210 -6.90 20.01 -10.41
C ILE A 210 -5.71 19.21 -10.93
N GLU A 211 -5.61 19.09 -12.25
CA GLU A 211 -4.49 18.48 -12.95
C GLU A 211 -3.83 19.51 -13.87
N VAL A 212 -2.51 19.57 -13.90
CA VAL A 212 -1.75 20.29 -14.93
C VAL A 212 -1.01 19.25 -15.76
N VAL A 213 -1.23 19.26 -17.06
CA VAL A 213 -0.67 18.28 -18.00
C VAL A 213 -0.02 18.99 -19.20
N ASP A 214 0.67 18.22 -20.03
CA ASP A 214 1.19 18.66 -21.34
C ASP A 214 2.13 19.88 -21.25
N PHE A 215 2.95 19.94 -20.19
CA PHE A 215 3.97 20.97 -19.99
C PHE A 215 5.38 20.45 -20.32
N ASN A 216 6.32 21.37 -20.57
CA ASN A 216 7.70 21.07 -20.95
C ASN A 216 8.75 21.40 -19.87
N PHE A 217 8.30 21.72 -18.65
CA PHE A 217 9.14 22.12 -17.52
C PHE A 217 9.25 20.99 -16.49
N PRO A 218 10.23 21.04 -15.56
CA PRO A 218 10.28 20.11 -14.44
C PRO A 218 8.99 20.14 -13.62
N VAL A 219 8.43 18.96 -13.31
CA VAL A 219 7.14 18.84 -12.59
C VAL A 219 7.11 19.61 -11.27
N GLY A 220 8.23 19.64 -10.54
CA GLY A 220 8.34 20.38 -9.27
C GLY A 220 8.24 21.91 -9.43
N ASP A 221 8.70 22.46 -10.56
CA ASP A 221 8.60 23.90 -10.83
C ASP A 221 7.18 24.29 -11.23
N VAL A 222 6.53 23.44 -12.04
CA VAL A 222 5.11 23.59 -12.41
C VAL A 222 4.22 23.49 -11.17
N ARG A 223 4.49 22.54 -10.28
CA ARG A 223 3.76 22.39 -9.01
C ARG A 223 3.91 23.63 -8.14
N LYS A 224 5.14 24.09 -7.86
CA LYS A 224 5.36 25.31 -7.05
C LYS A 224 4.62 26.53 -7.59
N GLU A 225 4.57 26.69 -8.92
CA GLU A 225 3.83 27.77 -9.57
C GLU A 225 2.31 27.62 -9.37
N LEU A 226 1.78 26.42 -9.58
CA LEU A 226 0.38 26.12 -9.31
C LEU A 226 0.01 26.36 -7.85
N GLU A 227 0.82 25.89 -6.91
CA GLU A 227 0.62 26.09 -5.47
C GLU A 227 0.63 27.57 -5.07
N SER A 228 1.56 28.35 -5.65
CA SER A 228 1.61 29.80 -5.45
C SER A 228 0.34 30.48 -5.95
N PHE A 229 -0.19 30.04 -7.10
CA PHE A 229 -1.45 30.52 -7.65
C PHE A 229 -2.64 30.17 -6.73
N LEU A 230 -2.73 28.91 -6.27
CA LEU A 230 -3.79 28.48 -5.35
C LEU A 230 -3.75 29.28 -4.02
N HIS A 231 -2.56 29.51 -3.48
CA HIS A 231 -2.37 30.29 -2.27
C HIS A 231 -2.80 31.75 -2.44
N LEU A 232 -2.43 32.39 -3.56
CA LEU A 232 -2.83 33.77 -3.89
C LEU A 232 -4.36 33.94 -3.91
N HIS A 233 -5.07 32.90 -4.35
CA HIS A 233 -6.53 32.88 -4.43
C HIS A 233 -7.24 32.32 -3.18
N ASN A 234 -6.49 32.05 -2.10
CA ASN A 234 -7.00 31.43 -0.87
C ASN A 234 -7.78 30.14 -1.14
N ILE A 235 -7.21 29.28 -1.99
CA ILE A 235 -7.78 27.98 -2.31
C ILE A 235 -7.07 26.92 -1.48
N ASN A 236 -7.82 26.18 -0.66
CA ASN A 236 -7.28 25.07 0.11
C ASN A 236 -7.16 23.84 -0.79
N TYR A 237 -6.02 23.17 -0.67
CA TYR A 237 -5.75 21.96 -1.42
C TYR A 237 -4.87 21.02 -0.59
N SER A 238 -4.79 19.78 -1.05
CA SER A 238 -3.83 18.79 -0.61
C SER A 238 -3.23 18.09 -1.83
N GLU A 239 -2.01 17.59 -1.69
CA GLU A 239 -1.41 16.77 -2.73
C GLU A 239 -2.17 15.45 -2.87
N SER A 240 -2.51 15.10 -4.11
CA SER A 240 -3.14 13.82 -4.40
C SER A 240 -2.15 12.69 -4.17
N LEU A 241 -2.62 11.63 -3.53
CA LEU A 241 -1.81 10.46 -3.17
C LEU A 241 -2.02 9.25 -4.08
N GLU A 242 -2.95 9.37 -5.01
CA GLU A 242 -3.36 8.30 -5.90
C GLU A 242 -4.17 8.88 -7.06
N SER A 243 -4.43 8.05 -8.06
CA SER A 243 -5.31 8.43 -9.16
C SER A 243 -6.77 8.16 -8.80
N LYS A 244 -7.69 8.93 -9.41
CA LYS A 244 -9.14 8.71 -9.39
C LYS A 244 -9.55 7.23 -9.53
N CYS A 245 -8.92 6.50 -10.47
CA CYS A 245 -9.16 5.08 -10.66
C CYS A 245 -8.70 4.25 -9.46
N SER A 246 -7.51 4.52 -8.91
CA SER A 246 -7.00 3.80 -7.74
C SER A 246 -7.87 4.03 -6.51
N THR A 247 -8.31 5.27 -6.26
CA THR A 247 -9.29 5.58 -5.21
C THR A 247 -10.57 4.77 -5.38
N PHE A 248 -11.08 4.70 -6.62
CA PHE A 248 -12.32 3.98 -6.92
C PHE A 248 -12.18 2.46 -6.75
N MET A 249 -11.09 1.87 -7.26
CA MET A 249 -10.84 0.43 -7.11
C MET A 249 -10.70 0.05 -5.64
N LYS A 250 -9.97 0.83 -4.84
CA LYS A 250 -9.86 0.59 -3.40
C LYS A 250 -11.19 0.72 -2.67
N TYR A 251 -12.06 1.63 -3.10
CA TYR A 251 -13.44 1.70 -2.59
C TYR A 251 -14.21 0.41 -2.89
N LEU A 252 -14.16 -0.08 -4.14
CA LEU A 252 -14.84 -1.32 -4.53
C LEU A 252 -14.26 -2.55 -3.81
N GLU A 253 -12.95 -2.59 -3.59
CA GLU A 253 -12.26 -3.62 -2.80
C GLU A 253 -12.55 -3.51 -1.29
N GLY A 254 -12.78 -2.30 -0.78
CA GLY A 254 -13.09 -2.05 0.63
C GLY A 254 -14.38 -2.73 1.11
N PHE A 255 -15.27 -3.10 0.19
CA PHE A 255 -16.42 -3.98 0.46
C PHE A 255 -16.04 -5.44 0.62
N GLN A 256 -14.92 -5.87 0.06
CA GLN A 256 -14.44 -7.24 0.18
C GLN A 256 -13.67 -7.36 1.50
N SER A 257 -14.40 -7.51 2.60
CA SER A 257 -13.82 -7.86 3.89
C SER A 257 -13.09 -9.19 3.79
N HIS A 258 -11.79 -9.20 4.06
CA HIS A 258 -11.05 -10.45 4.23
C HIS A 258 -10.92 -10.69 5.72
N SER A 259 -11.68 -11.67 6.23
CA SER A 259 -11.42 -12.21 7.56
C SER A 259 -10.23 -13.16 7.44
N GLU A 260 -9.11 -12.76 8.04
CA GLU A 260 -7.92 -13.60 8.15
C GLU A 260 -7.70 -13.94 9.63
N ASP A 261 -7.63 -15.24 9.94
CA ASP A 261 -7.11 -15.72 11.20
C ASP A 261 -5.58 -15.52 11.20
N ILE A 262 -5.13 -14.47 11.87
CA ILE A 262 -3.71 -14.25 12.07
C ILE A 262 -3.27 -15.15 13.20
N ALA A 263 -2.50 -16.18 12.87
CA ALA A 263 -1.92 -17.12 13.81
C ALA A 263 -0.39 -17.06 13.65
N GLY A 264 0.37 -16.84 14.72
CA GLY A 264 1.82 -16.59 14.60
C GLY A 264 2.61 -16.78 15.88
N VAL A 265 3.93 -16.72 15.75
CA VAL A 265 4.89 -16.75 16.86
C VAL A 265 5.66 -15.44 16.89
N LEU A 266 5.81 -14.84 18.07
CA LEU A 266 6.49 -13.57 18.29
C LEU A 266 7.36 -13.64 19.56
N LEU A 267 8.64 -13.31 19.41
CA LEU A 267 9.59 -13.10 20.50
C LEU A 267 9.98 -11.64 20.54
N ARG A 268 10.30 -11.17 21.75
CA ARG A 268 10.89 -9.85 21.99
C ARG A 268 12.37 -10.03 22.25
N ILE A 269 13.20 -9.27 21.56
CA ILE A 269 14.65 -9.25 21.71
C ILE A 269 15.06 -8.10 22.64
N SER A 270 15.98 -8.37 23.55
CA SER A 270 16.53 -7.37 24.46
C SER A 270 17.72 -6.65 23.81
N GLY A 271 17.58 -5.34 23.63
CA GLY A 271 18.67 -4.45 23.21
C GLY A 271 19.06 -4.51 21.73
N ASP A 272 19.78 -3.47 21.31
CA ASP A 272 20.19 -3.25 19.91
C ASP A 272 21.17 -4.34 19.45
N GLU A 273 22.12 -4.73 20.31
CA GLU A 273 23.14 -5.73 20.00
C GLU A 273 22.51 -7.10 19.69
N GLY A 274 21.48 -7.49 20.44
CA GLY A 274 20.74 -8.73 20.22
C GLY A 274 19.98 -8.72 18.89
N TYR A 275 19.40 -7.57 18.53
CA TYR A 275 18.73 -7.39 17.24
C TYR A 275 19.72 -7.52 16.08
N GLU A 276 20.87 -6.85 16.15
CA GLU A 276 21.90 -6.90 15.10
C GLU A 276 22.54 -8.29 14.94
N GLU A 277 22.69 -9.07 16.03
CA GLU A 277 23.12 -10.47 15.92
C GLU A 277 22.05 -11.34 15.24
N ALA A 278 20.77 -11.13 15.56
CA ALA A 278 19.67 -11.85 14.92
C ALA A 278 19.56 -11.54 13.41
N VAL A 279 19.75 -10.28 13.02
CA VAL A 279 19.88 -9.84 11.63
C VAL A 279 21.03 -10.59 10.93
N ARG A 280 22.25 -10.48 11.48
CA ARG A 280 23.45 -11.12 10.90
C ARG A 280 23.28 -12.62 10.74
N TRP A 281 22.58 -13.27 11.67
CA TRP A 281 22.25 -14.69 11.58
C TRP A 281 21.31 -15.01 10.41
N LEU A 282 20.25 -14.23 10.22
CA LEU A 282 19.28 -14.48 9.14
C LEU A 282 19.84 -14.18 7.75
N GLU A 283 20.67 -13.15 7.63
CA GLU A 283 21.34 -12.79 6.37
C GLU A 283 22.39 -13.83 5.96
N ASN A 284 23.21 -14.32 6.90
CA ASN A 284 24.42 -15.05 6.53
C ASN A 284 24.40 -16.55 6.84
N LYS A 285 23.58 -17.00 7.80
CA LYS A 285 23.72 -18.34 8.40
C LYS A 285 22.43 -19.17 8.35
N CYS A 286 21.27 -18.55 8.22
CA CYS A 286 19.99 -19.25 8.20
C CYS A 286 19.52 -19.45 6.76
N SER A 287 19.93 -20.52 6.08
CA SER A 287 19.42 -20.85 4.74
C SER A 287 18.17 -21.73 4.77
N THR A 288 18.00 -22.59 5.79
CA THR A 288 16.87 -23.52 5.91
C THR A 288 16.41 -23.65 7.37
N ILE A 289 15.09 -23.74 7.58
CA ILE A 289 14.48 -23.94 8.90
C ILE A 289 14.24 -25.42 9.13
N ALA A 290 15.05 -26.04 10.00
CA ALA A 290 14.84 -27.41 10.45
C ALA A 290 13.93 -27.45 11.69
N LEU A 291 12.68 -27.86 11.52
CA LEU A 291 11.72 -28.02 12.61
C LEU A 291 11.78 -29.45 13.16
N ASN A 292 12.28 -29.58 14.39
CA ASN A 292 12.26 -30.84 15.13
C ASN A 292 11.01 -30.88 16.03
N PRO A 293 10.04 -31.75 15.75
CA PRO A 293 8.94 -32.00 16.66
C PRO A 293 9.50 -32.72 17.88
N GLN A 294 9.91 -31.99 18.92
CA GLN A 294 10.08 -32.63 20.20
C GLN A 294 8.72 -33.21 20.59
N THR A 295 8.66 -34.53 20.76
CA THR A 295 7.54 -35.19 21.39
C THR A 295 7.37 -34.47 22.72
N VAL A 296 6.23 -33.80 22.91
CA VAL A 296 5.83 -33.32 24.23
C VAL A 296 5.64 -34.59 25.04
N GLY A 297 6.74 -35.04 25.66
CA GLY A 297 6.74 -36.16 26.55
C GLY A 297 5.80 -35.79 27.68
N LEU A 298 4.70 -36.52 27.81
CA LEU A 298 3.96 -36.63 29.04
C LEU A 298 4.90 -37.26 30.09
N THR A 299 5.87 -36.49 30.58
CA THR A 299 6.66 -36.88 31.73
C THR A 299 5.86 -36.54 32.97
N GLN A 300 5.02 -37.49 33.38
CA GLN A 300 4.60 -37.60 34.77
C GLN A 300 5.87 -37.75 35.62
N GLY A 301 6.09 -36.78 36.52
CA GLY A 301 6.87 -36.91 37.76
C GLY A 301 8.35 -37.29 37.63
N SER A 302 9.24 -36.40 38.08
CA SER A 302 10.13 -36.66 39.22
C SER A 302 11.38 -35.77 39.20
N THR A 303 11.59 -35.12 40.35
CA THR A 303 12.86 -34.69 40.97
C THR A 303 13.81 -33.74 40.22
N TYR A 304 13.96 -32.56 40.83
CA TYR A 304 15.09 -31.64 40.73
C TYR A 304 16.46 -32.35 40.69
N PRO A 305 17.43 -31.70 40.03
CA PRO A 305 18.72 -31.52 40.67
C PRO A 305 19.15 -30.05 40.70
N SER A 306 19.53 -29.64 41.90
CA SER A 306 20.41 -28.51 42.21
C SER A 306 21.82 -28.72 41.62
N SER A 307 22.41 -27.68 41.02
CA SER A 307 23.84 -27.29 41.15
C SER A 307 24.12 -26.13 40.19
N GLN A 308 24.36 -24.92 40.70
CA GLN A 308 25.66 -24.23 40.73
C GLN A 308 26.50 -24.32 39.45
N ALA A 309 26.68 -23.17 38.79
CA ALA A 309 27.96 -22.74 38.24
C ALA A 309 27.98 -21.21 38.16
N GLY A 310 28.92 -20.59 38.87
CA GLY A 310 29.27 -19.19 38.69
C GLY A 310 30.17 -19.04 37.46
N ALA A 311 29.99 -17.94 36.73
CA ALA A 311 30.99 -17.44 35.81
C ALA A 311 31.04 -15.92 35.95
N VAL A 312 32.18 -15.47 36.47
CA VAL A 312 32.64 -14.08 36.50
C VAL A 312 32.88 -13.65 35.05
N CYS A 313 32.20 -12.61 34.57
CA CYS A 313 32.53 -11.97 33.31
C CYS A 313 33.34 -10.69 33.60
N SER A 314 34.61 -10.73 33.25
CA SER A 314 35.59 -9.66 33.39
C SER A 314 35.44 -8.60 32.29
N TYR A 315 35.53 -7.34 32.71
CA TYR A 315 35.68 -6.12 31.93
C TYR A 315 36.53 -6.26 30.66
N LEU A 316 36.02 -5.74 29.54
CA LEU A 316 36.83 -5.00 28.56
C LEU A 316 36.05 -3.79 28.02
N SER A 317 36.53 -2.62 28.43
CA SER A 317 36.17 -1.31 27.91
C SER A 317 36.82 -1.12 26.54
N GLY A 318 36.01 -0.77 25.53
CA GLY A 318 36.50 -0.43 24.19
C GLY A 318 35.51 0.44 23.46
N GLN A 319 35.53 1.75 23.74
CA GLN A 319 34.82 2.76 22.97
C GLN A 319 35.18 2.65 21.47
N ARG A 320 34.19 2.34 20.65
CA ARG A 320 34.18 2.73 19.24
C ARG A 320 32.75 3.00 18.80
N ALA A 321 32.28 4.21 19.08
CA ALA A 321 31.13 4.76 18.37
C ALA A 321 31.56 4.98 16.91
N LEU A 322 31.09 4.11 16.02
CA LEU A 322 31.17 4.35 14.58
C LEU A 322 29.84 4.98 14.13
N PRO A 323 29.90 6.00 13.24
CA PRO A 323 28.73 6.73 12.83
C PRO A 323 27.84 5.83 11.96
N MET A 324 26.59 5.64 12.40
CA MET A 324 25.47 5.44 11.49
C MET A 324 25.57 6.51 10.41
N SER A 325 25.78 6.11 9.15
CA SER A 325 25.92 7.04 8.03
C SER A 325 24.67 7.90 7.95
N ALA A 326 24.80 9.18 8.29
CA ALA A 326 23.77 10.15 8.00
C ALA A 326 23.80 10.38 6.48
N HIS A 327 23.01 9.60 5.74
CA HIS A 327 22.66 9.98 4.37
C HIS A 327 21.87 11.28 4.45
N SER A 328 22.36 12.29 3.74
CA SER A 328 21.80 13.64 3.68
C SER A 328 20.34 13.57 3.21
N GLY A 329 19.40 13.82 4.13
CA GLY A 329 17.97 13.68 3.91
C GLY A 329 17.31 14.74 3.03
N GLN A 330 18.05 15.42 2.14
CA GLN A 330 17.48 16.42 1.23
C GLN A 330 17.22 15.93 -0.20
N ASP A 331 17.82 14.82 -0.66
CA ASP A 331 17.69 14.35 -2.05
C ASP A 331 17.22 12.89 -2.22
N ILE A 332 16.68 12.25 -1.17
CA ILE A 332 16.25 10.84 -1.24
C ILE A 332 14.83 10.69 -1.80
N PHE A 333 14.03 11.75 -1.85
CA PHE A 333 12.57 11.59 -2.03
C PHE A 333 12.05 11.70 -3.46
N SER A 334 12.86 12.19 -4.42
CA SER A 334 12.61 11.95 -5.85
C SER A 334 13.07 10.54 -6.28
N GLN A 335 13.71 9.78 -5.38
CA GLN A 335 14.25 8.46 -5.70
C GLN A 335 13.18 7.38 -5.83
N SER A 336 11.95 7.54 -5.33
CA SER A 336 10.90 6.52 -5.53
C SER A 336 10.50 6.42 -7.01
N LEU A 337 10.28 7.56 -7.68
CA LEU A 337 10.02 7.62 -9.12
C LEU A 337 11.27 7.20 -9.93
N HIS A 338 12.47 7.58 -9.49
CA HIS A 338 13.72 7.11 -10.12
C HIS A 338 13.98 5.61 -9.89
N GLN A 339 13.61 5.03 -8.75
CA GLN A 339 13.71 3.60 -8.45
C GLN A 339 12.70 2.82 -9.28
N CYS A 340 11.46 3.31 -9.46
CA CYS A 340 10.52 2.73 -10.42
C CYS A 340 11.07 2.76 -11.86
N SER A 341 11.77 3.84 -12.25
CA SER A 341 12.47 3.91 -13.54
C SER A 341 13.64 2.91 -13.63
N GLN A 342 14.40 2.71 -12.54
CA GLN A 342 15.55 1.79 -12.51
C GLN A 342 15.13 0.31 -12.46
N LEU A 343 14.15 -0.05 -11.63
CA LEU A 343 13.58 -1.41 -11.56
C LEU A 343 12.92 -1.84 -12.88
N SER A 344 12.36 -0.88 -13.62
CA SER A 344 11.84 -1.12 -14.98
C SER A 344 12.98 -1.40 -15.97
N SER A 345 14.13 -0.73 -15.82
CA SER A 345 15.29 -0.91 -16.69
C SER A 345 16.04 -2.21 -16.43
N GLU A 346 16.08 -2.72 -15.18
CA GLU A 346 16.75 -3.98 -14.85
C GLU A 346 15.98 -5.22 -15.34
N ARG A 347 14.65 -5.14 -15.44
CA ARG A 347 13.82 -6.25 -15.99
C ARG A 347 13.98 -6.45 -17.49
N GLU A 348 14.44 -5.46 -18.25
CA GLU A 348 14.51 -5.53 -19.72
C GLU A 348 15.84 -6.08 -20.26
N MET A 349 16.88 -6.28 -19.42
CA MET A 349 18.25 -6.48 -19.91
C MET A 349 18.80 -7.91 -20.01
N ASN A 350 18.06 -8.99 -19.70
CA ASN A 350 18.59 -10.34 -20.01
C ASN A 350 17.55 -11.47 -20.16
N PRO A 351 16.98 -11.68 -21.37
CA PRO A 351 16.01 -12.75 -21.62
C PRO A 351 16.63 -14.17 -21.75
N ASN A 352 17.96 -14.33 -21.65
CA ASN A 352 18.64 -15.60 -21.96
C ASN A 352 19.31 -16.30 -20.75
N SER A 353 19.14 -15.84 -19.50
CA SER A 353 19.66 -16.59 -18.35
C SER A 353 18.67 -17.68 -17.94
N SER A 354 18.83 -18.89 -18.47
CA SER A 354 18.09 -20.11 -18.09
C SER A 354 18.48 -20.67 -16.70
N VAL A 355 18.93 -19.82 -15.79
CA VAL A 355 19.30 -20.21 -14.43
C VAL A 355 18.02 -20.33 -13.62
N ASP A 356 17.55 -21.57 -13.50
CA ASP A 356 16.70 -22.13 -12.43
C ASP A 356 16.04 -21.03 -11.57
N GLU A 357 14.87 -20.53 -12.00
CA GLU A 357 13.97 -19.65 -11.22
C GLU A 357 13.37 -20.42 -10.02
N ARG A 358 14.20 -21.16 -9.29
CA ARG A 358 13.90 -21.61 -7.94
C ARG A 358 13.83 -20.36 -7.08
N GLN A 359 12.65 -19.74 -7.09
CA GLN A 359 12.06 -18.96 -6.02
C GLN A 359 13.13 -18.26 -5.19
N LYS A 360 13.75 -17.22 -5.78
CA LYS A 360 14.65 -16.34 -5.04
C LYS A 360 13.91 -15.96 -3.77
N CYS A 361 14.45 -16.39 -2.64
CA CYS A 361 13.98 -15.95 -1.34
C CYS A 361 14.29 -14.46 -1.29
N GLU A 362 13.32 -13.63 -1.65
CA GLU A 362 13.47 -12.19 -1.63
C GLU A 362 13.37 -11.73 -0.19
N ASP A 363 14.54 -11.62 0.44
CA ASP A 363 14.68 -10.84 1.64
C ASP A 363 14.35 -9.39 1.30
N TYR A 364 13.59 -8.73 2.17
CA TYR A 364 13.13 -7.37 1.93
C TYR A 364 13.22 -6.52 3.19
N GLU A 365 13.39 -5.22 2.97
CA GLU A 365 13.23 -4.21 4.00
C GLU A 365 11.98 -3.37 3.72
N GLU A 366 11.21 -3.09 4.75
CA GLU A 366 9.99 -2.31 4.67
C GLU A 366 9.89 -1.37 5.87
N TYR A 367 9.51 -0.12 5.61
CA TYR A 367 9.15 0.83 6.65
C TYR A 367 7.62 0.86 6.80
N GLN A 368 7.17 0.82 8.04
CA GLN A 368 5.76 0.86 8.41
C GLN A 368 5.51 1.98 9.41
N GLU A 369 4.41 2.70 9.24
CA GLU A 369 3.88 3.64 10.23
C GLU A 369 2.52 3.10 10.70
N ASN A 370 2.32 2.97 12.01
CA ASN A 370 1.09 2.43 12.57
C ASN A 370 0.45 3.46 13.49
N PHE A 371 -0.79 3.83 13.19
CA PHE A 371 -1.64 4.65 14.04
C PHE A 371 -2.74 3.77 14.63
N TYR A 372 -2.93 3.85 15.94
CA TYR A 372 -3.92 3.05 16.65
C TYR A 372 -5.08 3.91 17.13
N PHE A 373 -6.30 3.37 17.08
CA PHE A 373 -7.50 4.14 17.37
C PHE A 373 -8.41 3.44 18.39
N ASP A 374 -9.15 4.24 19.16
CA ASP A 374 -10.28 3.80 20.00
C ASP A 374 -11.15 5.03 20.36
N SER A 375 -12.26 4.79 21.04
CA SER A 375 -13.10 5.76 21.74
C SER A 375 -12.42 6.31 23.00
N SER A 376 -12.95 7.40 23.56
CA SER A 376 -12.46 7.90 24.84
C SER A 376 -12.71 6.90 25.98
N ASP A 377 -13.80 6.13 25.88
CA ASP A 377 -14.20 5.07 26.81
C ASP A 377 -13.44 3.76 26.67
N ARG A 378 -12.47 3.65 25.74
CA ARG A 378 -11.68 2.43 25.50
C ARG A 378 -12.54 1.20 25.17
N ILE A 379 -13.59 1.40 24.38
CA ILE A 379 -14.54 0.35 23.96
C ILE A 379 -13.82 -0.81 23.28
N LEU A 380 -12.86 -0.54 22.39
CA LEU A 380 -12.14 -1.60 21.66
C LEU A 380 -11.22 -2.38 22.60
N ASP A 381 -10.43 -1.69 23.43
CA ASP A 381 -9.56 -2.31 24.43
C ASP A 381 -10.34 -3.22 25.39
N ARG A 382 -11.48 -2.76 25.91
CA ARG A 382 -12.36 -3.57 26.79
C ARG A 382 -12.90 -4.83 26.11
N ARG A 383 -13.04 -4.80 24.78
CA ARG A 383 -13.47 -5.95 23.95
C ARG A 383 -12.30 -6.72 23.34
N ARG A 384 -11.05 -6.44 23.74
CA ARG A 384 -9.83 -7.05 23.19
C ARG A 384 -9.74 -6.90 21.68
N CYS A 385 -10.07 -5.71 21.19
CA CYS A 385 -10.01 -5.36 19.78
C CYS A 385 -9.00 -4.24 19.56
N GLU A 386 -8.36 -4.24 18.39
CA GLU A 386 -7.40 -3.20 17.99
C GLU A 386 -7.75 -2.67 16.61
N MET A 387 -7.96 -1.36 16.50
CA MET A 387 -8.04 -0.68 15.21
C MET A 387 -6.68 -0.06 14.88
N GLU A 388 -6.16 -0.37 13.70
CA GLU A 388 -4.85 0.04 13.22
C GLU A 388 -4.94 0.55 11.78
N LEU A 389 -4.49 1.79 11.56
CA LEU A 389 -4.11 2.30 10.24
C LEU A 389 -2.61 2.09 10.07
N ARG A 390 -2.22 1.26 9.10
CA ARG A 390 -0.82 1.02 8.74
C ARG A 390 -0.50 1.61 7.38
N TYR A 391 0.52 2.45 7.30
CA TYR A 391 1.22 2.73 6.05
C TYR A 391 2.36 1.73 5.84
N SER A 392 2.58 1.28 4.61
CA SER A 392 3.68 0.39 4.20
C SER A 392 4.44 1.04 3.04
N SER A 393 5.77 1.20 3.20
CA SER A 393 6.61 1.78 2.14
C SER A 393 6.78 0.85 0.95
N GLN A 394 6.84 -0.46 1.17
CA GLN A 394 7.02 -1.46 0.12
C GLN A 394 5.83 -1.49 -0.83
N ARG A 395 4.61 -1.34 -0.30
CA ARG A 395 3.38 -1.35 -1.08
C ARG A 395 2.85 0.04 -1.43
N GLN A 396 3.44 1.09 -0.84
CA GLN A 396 2.93 2.47 -0.88
C GLN A 396 1.43 2.52 -0.59
N ALA A 397 0.99 1.74 0.40
CA ALA A 397 -0.43 1.50 0.65
C ALA A 397 -0.77 1.73 2.11
N PHE A 398 -1.99 2.22 2.34
CA PHE A 398 -2.60 2.34 3.65
C PHE A 398 -3.52 1.14 3.86
N MET A 399 -3.35 0.44 4.97
CA MET A 399 -4.18 -0.69 5.37
C MET A 399 -4.90 -0.32 6.66
N LEU A 400 -6.23 -0.29 6.62
CA LEU A 400 -7.04 -0.17 7.82
C LEU A 400 -7.46 -1.57 8.27
N SER A 401 -7.20 -1.89 9.54
CA SER A 401 -7.54 -3.19 10.11
C SER A 401 -8.21 -3.05 11.47
N LEU A 402 -9.18 -3.93 11.72
CA LEU A 402 -9.79 -4.18 13.02
C LEU A 402 -9.51 -5.62 13.40
N LYS A 403 -8.60 -5.80 14.36
CA LYS A 403 -8.24 -7.09 14.92
C LYS A 403 -9.18 -7.38 16.08
N GLN A 404 -10.01 -8.41 15.96
CA GLN A 404 -10.97 -8.83 16.96
C GLN A 404 -10.44 -10.01 17.76
N SER A 405 -10.80 -10.06 19.04
CA SER A 405 -10.40 -11.12 19.98
C SER A 405 -8.88 -11.36 19.99
N GLN A 406 -8.10 -10.29 19.90
CA GLN A 406 -6.66 -10.39 19.81
C GLN A 406 -6.10 -10.93 21.14
N SER A 407 -5.31 -12.00 21.05
CA SER A 407 -4.57 -12.55 22.18
C SER A 407 -3.10 -12.73 21.83
N VAL A 408 -2.25 -12.37 22.78
CA VAL A 408 -0.81 -12.65 22.73
C VAL A 408 -0.48 -13.39 24.02
N GLU A 409 -0.45 -14.72 23.93
CA GLU A 409 -0.22 -15.59 25.08
C GLU A 409 1.02 -16.43 24.80
N ASP A 410 2.04 -16.30 25.66
CA ASP A 410 3.30 -17.04 25.56
C ASP A 410 3.93 -17.00 24.16
N GLY A 411 3.96 -15.82 23.55
CA GLY A 411 4.53 -15.60 22.22
C GLY A 411 3.68 -16.13 21.07
N SER A 412 2.53 -16.77 21.31
CA SER A 412 1.56 -17.07 20.27
C SER A 412 0.62 -15.88 20.11
N GLN A 413 0.44 -15.41 18.88
CA GLN A 413 -0.51 -14.34 18.55
C GLN A 413 -1.67 -14.92 17.74
N ASN A 414 -2.89 -14.63 18.17
CA ASN A 414 -4.12 -14.99 17.47
C ASN A 414 -5.06 -13.79 17.36
N ALA A 415 -5.65 -13.53 16.19
CA ALA A 415 -6.71 -12.54 16.01
C ALA A 415 -7.53 -12.85 14.77
N ASN A 416 -8.84 -12.62 14.83
CA ASN A 416 -9.66 -12.51 13.61
C ASN A 416 -9.54 -11.06 13.11
N THR A 417 -9.04 -10.87 11.90
CA THR A 417 -8.79 -9.52 11.39
C THR A 417 -9.75 -9.18 10.27
N LEU A 418 -10.55 -8.13 10.47
CA LEU A 418 -11.21 -7.42 9.38
C LEU A 418 -10.23 -6.39 8.81
N ARG A 419 -9.98 -6.40 7.50
CA ARG A 419 -9.02 -5.48 6.87
C ARG A 419 -9.52 -4.98 5.52
N GLY A 420 -9.16 -3.74 5.21
CA GLY A 420 -9.36 -3.11 3.90
C GLY A 420 -8.21 -2.16 3.57
N THR A 421 -7.93 -2.01 2.27
CA THR A 421 -6.97 -1.02 1.79
C THR A 421 -7.64 0.34 1.77
N LEU A 422 -6.98 1.35 2.33
CA LEU A 422 -7.39 2.74 2.19
C LEU A 422 -6.62 3.43 1.08
N SER A 423 -7.37 4.31 0.43
CA SER A 423 -6.88 5.47 -0.27
C SER A 423 -5.98 6.33 0.64
N GLY A 424 -4.91 6.92 0.12
CA GLY A 424 -4.08 7.86 0.89
C GLY A 424 -4.89 9.08 1.33
N ASP A 425 -5.83 9.51 0.49
CA ASP A 425 -6.79 10.57 0.79
C ASP A 425 -7.77 10.21 1.91
N MET A 426 -8.24 8.96 1.96
CA MET A 426 -9.07 8.46 3.05
C MET A 426 -8.26 8.29 4.36
N ALA A 427 -7.02 7.84 4.27
CA ALA A 427 -6.11 7.76 5.42
C ALA A 427 -5.87 9.17 6.01
N ARG A 428 -5.66 10.16 5.16
CA ARG A 428 -5.54 11.58 5.56
C ARG A 428 -6.80 12.07 6.27
N GLU A 429 -7.98 11.79 5.70
CA GLU A 429 -9.28 12.13 6.30
C GLU A 429 -9.44 11.48 7.70
N LEU A 430 -9.09 10.20 7.83
CA LEU A 430 -9.09 9.46 9.10
C LEU A 430 -8.14 10.08 10.13
N LEU A 431 -6.94 10.51 9.74
CA LEU A 431 -5.99 11.14 10.66
C LEU A 431 -6.42 12.56 11.07
N ARG A 432 -6.94 13.38 10.14
CA ARG A 432 -7.42 14.74 10.44
C ARG A 432 -8.65 14.73 11.35
N SER A 433 -9.60 13.84 11.10
CA SER A 433 -10.85 13.80 11.84
C SER A 433 -11.41 12.39 11.97
N PRO A 434 -10.87 11.56 12.89
CA PRO A 434 -11.24 10.14 12.96
C PRO A 434 -12.73 9.92 13.25
N THR A 435 -13.33 10.78 14.07
CA THR A 435 -14.77 10.72 14.38
C THR A 435 -15.63 11.07 13.16
N ARG A 436 -15.23 12.06 12.36
CA ARG A 436 -15.93 12.41 11.12
C ARG A 436 -15.79 11.29 10.09
N PHE A 437 -14.58 10.76 9.90
CA PHE A 437 -14.35 9.58 9.06
C PHE A 437 -15.29 8.44 9.47
N LEU A 438 -15.34 8.08 10.75
CA LEU A 438 -16.22 7.02 11.25
C LEU A 438 -17.69 7.27 10.89
N LYS A 439 -18.17 8.51 11.03
CA LYS A 439 -19.56 8.87 10.72
C LYS A 439 -19.86 8.86 9.22
N ASP A 440 -18.97 9.46 8.44
CA ASP A 440 -19.17 9.70 7.00
C ASP A 440 -18.88 8.43 6.18
N ARG A 441 -18.00 7.55 6.67
CA ARG A 441 -17.51 6.34 5.97
C ARG A 441 -18.15 5.02 6.37
N ARG A 442 -19.10 5.02 7.31
CA ARG A 442 -19.71 3.78 7.83
C ARG A 442 -20.50 2.96 6.80
N ARG A 443 -20.86 3.53 5.64
CA ARG A 443 -21.64 2.82 4.60
C ARG A 443 -20.76 2.22 3.50
N ASP A 444 -19.52 2.67 3.43
CA ASP A 444 -18.57 2.44 2.35
C ASP A 444 -17.26 1.81 2.83
N ASN A 445 -17.08 1.67 4.13
CA ASN A 445 -15.91 1.04 4.72
C ASN A 445 -16.33 0.03 5.78
N CYS A 446 -16.05 -1.25 5.53
CA CYS A 446 -16.46 -2.35 6.42
C CYS A 446 -15.91 -2.20 7.86
N VAL A 447 -14.71 -1.63 8.05
CA VAL A 447 -14.18 -1.37 9.38
C VAL A 447 -14.98 -0.27 10.08
N ALA A 448 -15.27 0.85 9.39
CA ALA A 448 -16.10 1.91 9.95
C ALA A 448 -17.53 1.45 10.24
N GLU A 449 -18.11 0.62 9.37
CA GLU A 449 -19.42 -0.02 9.56
C GLU A 449 -19.42 -0.86 10.84
N ALA A 450 -18.47 -1.80 10.97
CA ALA A 450 -18.35 -2.66 12.15
C ALA A 450 -18.22 -1.82 13.44
N LEU A 451 -17.35 -0.81 13.44
CA LEU A 451 -17.17 0.09 14.59
C LEU A 451 -18.47 0.83 14.96
N TRP A 452 -19.21 1.29 13.95
CA TRP A 452 -20.45 2.04 14.16
C TRP A 452 -21.61 1.14 14.62
N ASP A 453 -21.83 0.01 13.95
CA ASP A 453 -23.01 -0.84 14.15
C ASP A 453 -22.79 -1.92 15.22
N GLU A 454 -21.63 -2.58 15.23
CA GLU A 454 -21.35 -3.69 16.17
C GLU A 454 -20.75 -3.21 17.50
N PHE A 455 -19.88 -2.20 17.44
CA PHE A 455 -19.22 -1.64 18.63
C PHE A 455 -19.95 -0.43 19.20
N ASN A 456 -20.99 0.08 18.50
CA ASN A 456 -21.75 1.27 18.89
C ASN A 456 -20.83 2.49 19.15
N MET A 457 -19.70 2.58 18.44
CA MET A 457 -18.77 3.69 18.60
C MET A 457 -19.34 4.93 17.89
N ARG A 458 -19.26 6.06 18.56
CA ARG A 458 -19.74 7.37 18.06
C ARG A 458 -18.64 8.41 17.95
N GLU A 459 -17.49 8.10 18.54
CA GLU A 459 -16.29 8.89 18.53
C GLU A 459 -15.08 7.97 18.35
N LEU A 460 -14.03 8.53 17.78
CA LEU A 460 -12.79 7.84 17.48
C LEU A 460 -11.62 8.82 17.64
N PHE A 461 -10.56 8.37 18.29
CA PHE A 461 -9.34 9.14 18.56
C PHE A 461 -8.12 8.28 18.29
N VAL A 462 -7.01 8.93 17.92
CA VAL A 462 -5.71 8.27 17.86
C VAL A 462 -5.18 8.08 19.29
N LEU A 463 -4.86 6.84 19.65
CA LEU A 463 -4.35 6.45 20.96
C LEU A 463 -2.84 6.29 21.02
N GLY A 464 -2.23 5.96 19.88
CA GLY A 464 -0.82 5.59 19.82
C GLY A 464 -0.29 5.63 18.40
N PHE A 465 1.03 5.76 18.32
CA PHE A 465 1.77 5.81 17.07
C PHE A 465 3.08 5.05 17.22
N CYS A 466 3.47 4.28 16.21
CA CYS A 466 4.81 3.73 16.13
C CYS A 466 5.31 3.64 14.69
N GLN A 467 6.63 3.70 14.52
CA GLN A 467 7.30 3.42 13.26
C GLN A 467 8.06 2.11 13.38
N THR A 468 7.91 1.21 12.42
CA THR A 468 8.61 -0.07 12.39
C THR A 468 9.46 -0.16 11.13
N MET A 469 10.75 -0.40 11.28
CA MET A 469 11.58 -0.93 10.21
C MET A 469 11.53 -2.46 10.30
N ARG A 470 10.93 -3.10 9.30
CA ARG A 470 10.78 -4.55 9.20
C ARG A 470 11.76 -5.11 8.18
N ARG A 471 12.45 -6.18 8.57
CA ARG A 471 13.22 -7.04 7.67
C ARG A 471 12.53 -8.38 7.54
N GLY A 472 12.11 -8.73 6.34
CA GLY A 472 11.49 -10.01 6.04
C GLY A 472 12.49 -10.98 5.43
N PHE A 473 12.55 -12.20 5.96
CA PHE A 473 13.43 -13.27 5.50
C PHE A 473 12.62 -14.51 5.17
N THR A 474 12.53 -14.88 3.90
CA THR A 474 11.78 -16.07 3.48
C THR A 474 12.71 -17.28 3.44
N ARG A 475 12.39 -18.36 4.16
CA ARG A 475 13.25 -19.55 4.24
C ARG A 475 12.46 -20.83 4.04
N PRO A 476 13.00 -21.80 3.28
CA PRO A 476 12.39 -23.12 3.15
C PRO A 476 12.38 -23.86 4.50
N VAL A 477 11.33 -24.65 4.71
CA VAL A 477 11.18 -25.47 5.92
C VAL A 477 11.49 -26.92 5.61
N THR A 478 12.41 -27.51 6.36
CA THR A 478 12.60 -28.96 6.42
C THR A 478 11.97 -29.50 7.69
N VAL A 479 10.89 -30.26 7.50
CA VAL A 479 10.26 -31.00 8.60
C VAL A 479 10.94 -32.36 8.70
N ASP A 480 11.45 -32.68 9.89
CA ASP A 480 12.02 -34.00 10.11
C ASP A 480 10.97 -35.10 9.81
N SER A 481 11.44 -36.14 9.12
CA SER A 481 10.70 -37.32 8.66
C SER A 481 9.76 -37.94 9.71
N GLN A 482 10.07 -37.82 11.01
CA GLN A 482 9.24 -38.35 12.09
C GLN A 482 7.84 -37.72 12.19
N LEU A 483 7.68 -36.44 11.82
CA LEU A 483 6.38 -35.75 11.83
C LEU A 483 5.41 -36.34 10.78
N ARG A 484 5.93 -36.89 9.67
CA ARG A 484 5.12 -37.55 8.65
C ARG A 484 4.44 -38.81 9.20
N CYS A 485 5.14 -39.57 10.04
CA CYS A 485 4.62 -40.82 10.60
C CYS A 485 3.42 -40.60 11.56
N LEU A 486 3.41 -39.51 12.34
CA LEU A 486 2.33 -39.20 13.27
C LEU A 486 1.02 -38.81 12.56
N ARG A 487 1.08 -38.06 11.47
CA ARG A 487 -0.11 -37.74 10.66
C ARG A 487 -0.71 -38.97 10.00
N GLU A 488 0.16 -39.90 9.56
CA GLU A 488 -0.30 -41.14 8.92
C GLU A 488 -0.97 -42.08 9.92
N LYS A 489 -0.50 -42.14 11.17
CA LYS A 489 -1.16 -42.92 12.24
C LYS A 489 -2.55 -42.41 12.62
N ARG A 490 -2.79 -41.08 12.61
CA ARG A 490 -4.13 -40.52 12.88
C ARG A 490 -5.15 -40.81 11.77
N ARG A 491 -4.70 -41.04 10.54
CA ARG A 491 -5.58 -41.41 9.41
C ARG A 491 -5.94 -42.90 9.38
N ARG A 492 -5.16 -43.75 10.05
CA ARG A 492 -5.40 -45.20 10.12
C ARG A 492 -6.15 -45.61 11.39
N GLN A 493 -7.06 -44.77 11.89
CA GLN A 493 -8.03 -45.26 12.87
C GLN A 493 -9.05 -46.11 12.10
N PRO A 494 -9.12 -47.42 12.35
CA PRO A 494 -10.05 -48.29 11.65
C PRO A 494 -11.47 -47.87 12.04
N SER A 495 -12.27 -47.45 11.06
CA SER A 495 -13.72 -47.64 11.15
C SER A 495 -13.96 -49.13 10.99
N ASP A 496 -14.57 -49.75 12.00
CA ASP A 496 -14.74 -51.20 12.15
C ASP A 496 -15.70 -51.87 11.15
N ASP A 497 -16.02 -51.25 10.00
CA ASP A 497 -16.94 -51.85 9.03
C ASP A 497 -16.43 -51.71 7.58
N ASP A 498 -16.49 -52.85 6.88
CA ASP A 498 -16.37 -53.13 5.44
C ASP A 498 -14.99 -53.53 4.84
N ASP A 499 -14.93 -54.83 4.50
CA ASP A 499 -13.93 -55.53 3.68
C ASP A 499 -13.87 -54.99 2.23
N VAL A 500 -13.21 -53.85 2.01
CA VAL A 500 -12.85 -53.39 0.67
C VAL A 500 -11.33 -53.40 0.54
N ASP A 501 -10.82 -54.28 -0.34
CA ASP A 501 -9.41 -54.40 -0.72
C ASP A 501 -8.81 -53.01 -1.04
N PRO A 502 -7.87 -52.49 -0.23
CA PRO A 502 -7.28 -51.19 -0.49
C PRO A 502 -6.22 -51.32 -1.58
N GLU A 503 -6.52 -50.81 -2.78
CA GLU A 503 -5.48 -50.59 -3.80
C GLU A 503 -4.37 -49.69 -3.22
N PRO A 504 -3.08 -50.06 -3.38
CA PRO A 504 -1.97 -49.28 -2.88
C PRO A 504 -1.73 -48.04 -3.75
N GLN A 505 -2.53 -47.00 -3.58
CA GLN A 505 -2.22 -45.67 -4.10
C GLN A 505 -0.98 -45.12 -3.39
N ARG A 506 0.21 -45.43 -3.92
CA ARG A 506 1.50 -44.81 -3.56
C ARG A 506 1.61 -43.37 -4.06
N GLY A 507 0.57 -42.56 -3.83
CA GLY A 507 0.68 -41.11 -3.96
C GLY A 507 1.57 -40.59 -2.83
N ARG A 508 2.86 -40.34 -3.11
CA ARG A 508 3.72 -39.55 -2.22
C ARG A 508 3.11 -38.14 -2.11
N LEU A 509 2.20 -37.95 -1.17
CA LEU A 509 1.79 -36.62 -0.71
C LEU A 509 2.98 -36.04 0.04
N GLN A 510 3.92 -35.45 -0.70
CA GLN A 510 4.85 -34.46 -0.15
C GLN A 510 4.01 -33.26 0.28
N THR A 511 3.53 -33.29 1.52
CA THR A 511 3.11 -32.07 2.19
C THR A 511 4.37 -31.31 2.58
N ASP A 512 5.02 -30.71 1.60
CA ASP A 512 6.07 -29.74 1.84
C ASP A 512 5.39 -28.52 2.47
N LEU A 513 5.85 -28.12 3.67
CA LEU A 513 5.34 -26.91 4.28
C LEU A 513 5.74 -25.72 3.40
N PRO A 514 4.88 -24.71 3.24
CA PRO A 514 5.27 -23.49 2.55
C PRO A 514 6.48 -22.87 3.26
N PRO A 515 7.37 -22.17 2.52
CA PRO A 515 8.43 -21.38 3.13
C PRO A 515 7.88 -20.47 4.23
N LEU A 516 8.64 -20.29 5.31
CA LEU A 516 8.26 -19.35 6.36
C LEU A 516 8.93 -18.01 6.09
N THR A 517 8.14 -16.95 6.23
CA THR A 517 8.66 -15.59 6.27
C THR A 517 8.86 -15.18 7.72
N ILE A 518 10.12 -15.01 8.10
CA ILE A 518 10.57 -14.52 9.40
C ILE A 518 10.67 -13.00 9.31
N HIS A 519 10.01 -12.27 10.21
CA HIS A 519 10.06 -10.82 10.30
C HIS A 519 10.91 -10.40 11.49
N LEU A 520 11.84 -9.48 11.29
CA LEU A 520 12.56 -8.75 12.34
C LEU A 520 12.10 -7.30 12.34
N ASP A 521 11.49 -6.88 13.43
CA ASP A 521 10.93 -5.56 13.59
C ASP A 521 11.79 -4.75 14.55
N ASN A 522 12.28 -3.59 14.08
CA ASN A 522 12.82 -2.52 14.92
C ASN A 522 11.74 -1.43 15.01
N THR A 523 11.02 -1.41 16.13
CA THR A 523 9.88 -0.52 16.33
C THR A 523 10.24 0.63 17.26
N LEU A 524 10.12 1.85 16.76
CA LEU A 524 10.19 3.08 17.52
C LEU A 524 8.78 3.47 17.98
N ILE A 525 8.57 3.53 19.30
CA ILE A 525 7.28 3.94 19.88
C ILE A 525 7.24 5.46 20.02
N GLY A 526 6.20 6.08 19.46
CA GLY A 526 5.96 7.51 19.56
C GLY A 526 5.66 7.95 20.99
N ARG A 527 6.17 9.12 21.39
CA ARG A 527 5.88 9.75 22.69
C ARG A 527 4.45 10.28 22.73
N LYS A 528 3.78 10.17 23.89
CA LYS A 528 2.39 10.63 24.07
C LYS A 528 2.23 12.11 23.81
N GLU A 529 3.16 12.90 24.33
CA GLU A 529 3.14 14.36 24.29
C GLU A 529 3.26 14.88 22.86
N LEU A 530 3.84 14.06 21.98
CA LEU A 530 4.00 14.33 20.56
C LEU A 530 2.95 13.63 19.69
N LEU A 531 2.04 12.83 20.26
CA LEU A 531 1.08 12.06 19.46
C LEU A 531 0.22 12.95 18.57
N LYS A 532 -0.30 14.05 19.13
CA LYS A 532 -1.07 15.03 18.36
C LYS A 532 -0.23 15.60 17.21
N LYS A 533 1.02 15.95 17.49
CA LYS A 533 1.95 16.44 16.47
C LYS A 533 2.25 15.38 15.40
N TYR A 534 2.45 14.12 15.78
CA TYR A 534 2.66 13.04 14.81
C TYR A 534 1.48 12.87 13.86
N VAL A 535 0.25 12.94 14.40
CA VAL A 535 -0.97 12.83 13.61
C VAL A 535 -1.14 14.04 12.71
N GLU A 536 -0.91 15.26 13.21
CA GLU A 536 -0.95 16.50 12.41
C GLU A 536 0.11 16.50 11.32
N ASP A 537 1.37 16.20 11.65
CA ASP A 537 2.48 16.12 10.70
C ASP A 537 2.21 15.05 9.62
N ALA A 538 1.67 13.89 10.00
CA ALA A 538 1.29 12.86 9.05
C ALA A 538 0.12 13.31 8.16
N ALA A 539 -0.93 13.89 8.73
CA ALA A 539 -2.12 14.28 7.99
C ALA A 539 -1.87 15.45 7.03
N GLU A 540 -1.05 16.41 7.44
CA GLU A 540 -0.65 17.55 6.61
C GLU A 540 0.51 17.24 5.67
N SER A 541 1.15 16.08 5.84
CA SER A 541 2.22 15.66 4.96
C SER A 541 1.70 15.34 3.54
N PRO A 542 2.44 15.80 2.50
CA PRO A 542 2.39 15.28 1.13
C PRO A 542 2.02 13.82 0.99
N SER A 543 2.75 12.95 1.70
CA SER A 543 2.64 11.51 1.59
C SER A 543 1.62 10.88 2.53
N CYS A 544 0.95 11.67 3.36
CA CYS A 544 0.16 11.19 4.50
C CYS A 544 1.01 10.32 5.47
N THR A 545 2.30 10.65 5.61
CA THR A 545 3.28 9.92 6.45
C THR A 545 4.24 10.88 7.13
N ILE A 546 4.84 10.45 8.24
CA ILE A 546 5.82 11.23 9.01
C ILE A 546 7.23 11.09 8.44
N ALA A 547 7.48 10.04 7.65
CA ALA A 547 8.78 9.78 7.04
C ALA A 547 9.35 10.94 6.18
N SER A 548 8.50 11.83 5.67
CA SER A 548 8.90 13.04 4.93
C SER A 548 9.26 14.22 5.83
N SER A 549 8.94 14.16 7.12
CA SER A 549 9.26 15.20 8.09
C SER A 549 10.75 15.19 8.42
N PRO A 550 11.43 16.36 8.48
CA PRO A 550 12.85 16.43 8.83
C PRO A 550 13.09 15.64 10.13
N ALA A 551 14.08 14.73 10.06
CA ALA A 551 14.36 13.69 11.04
C ALA A 551 13.90 14.07 12.45
N LEU A 552 12.89 13.36 12.95
CA LEU A 552 12.42 13.52 14.32
C LEU A 552 13.66 13.55 15.23
N PRO A 553 13.79 14.57 16.10
CA PRO A 553 14.97 14.73 16.90
C PRO A 553 15.15 13.45 17.71
N LYS A 554 16.28 12.76 17.49
CA LYS A 554 16.67 11.55 18.22
C LYS A 554 16.74 11.88 19.70
N GLY A 555 15.61 11.73 20.38
CA GLY A 555 15.48 12.06 21.79
C GLY A 555 16.17 10.98 22.61
N LYS A 556 16.83 11.37 23.71
CA LYS A 556 17.46 10.41 24.64
C LYS A 556 16.48 9.38 25.25
N ASP A 557 15.18 9.63 25.13
CA ASP A 557 14.09 8.78 25.67
C ASP A 557 13.26 8.10 24.57
N GLU A 558 13.84 7.90 23.38
CA GLU A 558 13.20 7.04 22.38
C GLU A 558 13.12 5.60 22.88
N LYS A 559 11.90 5.08 23.01
CA LYS A 559 11.70 3.68 23.35
C LYS A 559 11.67 2.83 22.09
N ARG A 560 12.68 1.97 21.96
CA ARG A 560 12.76 0.95 20.91
C ARG A 560 12.29 -0.40 21.41
N VAL A 561 11.61 -1.13 20.55
CA VAL A 561 11.23 -2.52 20.77
C VAL A 561 11.69 -3.34 19.58
N TYR A 562 12.42 -4.40 19.89
CA TYR A 562 12.91 -5.36 18.92
C TYR A 562 12.08 -6.62 19.01
N GLU A 563 11.54 -7.06 17.88
CA GLU A 563 10.71 -8.27 17.82
C GLU A 563 11.16 -9.15 16.66
N VAL A 564 11.04 -10.46 16.84
CA VAL A 564 11.23 -11.46 15.78
C VAL A 564 10.04 -12.39 15.76
N GLY A 565 9.46 -12.62 14.59
CA GLY A 565 8.27 -13.44 14.52
C GLY A 565 7.99 -14.04 13.15
N VAL A 566 7.03 -14.96 13.12
CA VAL A 566 6.50 -15.58 11.90
C VAL A 566 4.98 -15.53 11.98
N SER A 567 4.37 -14.97 10.94
CA SER A 567 2.92 -14.85 10.78
C SER A 567 2.35 -15.98 9.92
N LYS A 568 1.03 -16.19 9.97
CA LYS A 568 0.28 -17.15 9.13
C LYS A 568 0.70 -18.61 9.36
N LEU A 569 1.03 -18.94 10.60
CA LEU A 569 1.36 -20.30 11.04
C LEU A 569 0.11 -21.07 11.48
N PRO A 570 -0.14 -22.26 10.92
CA PRO A 570 -1.09 -23.22 11.48
C PRO A 570 -0.81 -23.47 12.97
N LYS A 571 -1.86 -23.55 13.78
CA LYS A 571 -1.75 -23.70 15.24
C LYS A 571 -0.90 -24.91 15.64
N GLU A 572 -0.93 -25.97 14.84
CA GLU A 572 -0.22 -27.24 15.09
C GLU A 572 1.30 -27.10 15.04
N ILE A 573 1.83 -26.10 14.32
CA ILE A 573 3.28 -25.91 14.15
C ILE A 573 3.85 -24.75 14.97
N GLN A 574 3.00 -23.90 15.58
CA GLN A 574 3.45 -22.74 16.34
C GLN A 574 4.42 -23.12 17.47
N GLN A 575 4.10 -24.15 18.25
CA GLN A 575 4.96 -24.57 19.36
C GLN A 575 6.34 -25.06 18.87
N ALA A 576 6.39 -25.74 17.73
CA ALA A 576 7.66 -26.19 17.13
C ALA A 576 8.51 -25.00 16.64
N VAL A 577 7.89 -24.03 15.96
CA VAL A 577 8.56 -22.81 15.51
C VAL A 577 9.05 -21.98 16.70
N LYS A 578 8.24 -21.85 17.76
CA LYS A 578 8.59 -21.19 19.02
C LYS A 578 9.81 -21.81 19.68
N ASN A 579 9.81 -23.13 19.88
CA ASN A 579 10.95 -23.85 20.46
C ASN A 579 12.21 -23.71 19.60
N TRP A 580 12.05 -23.74 18.28
CA TRP A 580 13.14 -23.53 17.34
C TRP A 580 13.74 -22.12 17.49
N PHE A 581 12.93 -21.07 17.50
CA PHE A 581 13.42 -19.70 17.68
C PHE A 581 14.14 -19.51 19.00
N LEU A 582 13.54 -19.93 20.13
CA LEU A 582 14.16 -19.81 21.45
C LEU A 582 15.52 -20.53 21.50
N SER A 583 15.59 -21.75 20.96
CA SER A 583 16.85 -22.51 20.89
C SER A 583 17.90 -21.80 20.04
N LYS A 584 17.50 -21.17 18.92
CA LYS A 584 18.41 -20.43 18.05
C LYS A 584 18.91 -19.14 18.71
N MET A 585 18.02 -18.33 19.28
CA MET A 585 18.39 -17.08 19.96
C MET A 585 19.32 -17.35 21.15
N HIS A 586 19.04 -18.37 21.96
CA HIS A 586 19.93 -18.77 23.05
C HIS A 586 21.32 -19.18 22.55
N LYS A 587 21.42 -19.92 21.44
CA LYS A 587 22.72 -20.30 20.84
C LYS A 587 23.50 -19.12 20.29
N LEU A 588 22.81 -18.05 19.88
CA LEU A 588 23.43 -16.80 19.44
C LEU A 588 23.83 -15.90 20.61
N GLY A 589 23.48 -16.26 21.85
CA GLY A 589 23.65 -15.38 23.02
C GLY A 589 22.71 -14.17 23.01
N VAL A 590 21.63 -14.22 22.22
CA VAL A 590 20.62 -13.17 22.13
C VAL A 590 19.61 -13.37 23.26
N GLU A 591 19.57 -12.43 24.20
CA GLU A 591 18.55 -12.40 25.23
C GLU A 591 17.19 -12.06 24.60
N CYS A 592 16.22 -12.95 24.80
CA CYS A 592 14.87 -12.78 24.29
C CYS A 592 13.83 -13.38 25.23
N GLU A 593 12.62 -12.84 25.19
CA GLU A 593 11.46 -13.33 25.92
C GLU A 593 10.29 -13.56 24.97
N LEU A 594 9.34 -14.40 25.39
CA LEU A 594 8.08 -14.56 24.67
C LEU A 594 7.30 -13.23 24.73
N ALA A 595 6.80 -12.77 23.58
CA ALA A 595 5.95 -11.59 23.58
C ALA A 595 4.69 -11.87 24.43
N ARG A 596 4.37 -10.92 25.31
CA ARG A 596 3.18 -10.96 26.18
C ARG A 596 2.22 -9.80 25.94
N ARG A 597 2.59 -8.91 25.03
CA ARG A 597 1.85 -7.68 24.75
C ARG A 597 1.79 -7.43 23.27
N THR A 598 0.68 -6.90 22.82
CA THR A 598 0.52 -6.38 21.45
C THR A 598 1.32 -5.08 21.28
N LYS A 599 1.53 -4.65 20.03
CA LYS A 599 2.17 -3.36 19.76
C LYS A 599 1.37 -2.18 20.33
N LEU A 600 0.03 -2.25 20.32
CA LEU A 600 -0.81 -1.24 20.94
C LEU A 600 -0.61 -1.20 22.45
N GLU A 601 -0.66 -2.35 23.13
CA GLU A 601 -0.42 -2.43 24.57
C GLU A 601 0.99 -1.94 24.94
N GLN A 602 1.99 -2.20 24.09
CA GLN A 602 3.33 -1.64 24.25
C GLN A 602 3.34 -0.11 24.10
N CYS A 603 2.64 0.44 23.10
CA CYS A 603 2.48 1.88 22.93
C CYS A 603 1.80 2.52 24.15
N VAL A 604 0.68 1.96 24.59
CA VAL A 604 -0.12 2.46 25.73
C VAL A 604 0.64 2.31 27.04
N ALA A 605 1.34 1.20 27.28
CA ALA A 605 2.12 1.00 28.50
C ALA A 605 3.38 1.87 28.58
N SER A 606 3.80 2.45 27.46
CA SER A 606 4.90 3.42 27.42
C SER A 606 4.45 4.82 27.79
N LEU A 607 3.14 5.05 27.89
CA LEU A 607 2.58 6.31 28.31
C LEU A 607 2.73 6.46 29.83
N PRO A 608 3.09 7.65 30.35
CA PRO A 608 3.09 7.89 31.79
C PRO A 608 1.68 7.62 32.35
N LYS A 609 1.62 6.90 33.48
CA LYS A 609 0.37 6.69 34.22
C LYS A 609 -0.17 8.07 34.60
N GLN A 610 -1.38 8.39 34.14
CA GLN A 610 -2.09 9.63 34.50
C GLN A 610 -2.51 9.62 35.96
#